data_AF-A0AA39M7P7-F1
#
_entry.id   AF-A0AA39M7P7-F1
#
_cell.length_a   1.000
_cell.length_b   1.000
_cell.length_c   1.000
_cell.angle_alpha   90.00
_cell.angle_beta   90.00
_cell.angle_gamma   90.00
#
_symmetry.space_group_name_H-M   'P 1'
#
loop_
_entity.id
_entity.type
_entity.pdbx_description
1 polymer ?
#
loop_
_entity_poly.entity_id
_entity_poly.type
_entity_poly.pdbx_seq_one_letter_code
_entity_poly.pdbx_strand_id
1 'polypeptide(L)'
;MVSKLSLIALVALVALAASEQPFCKLCEKMVDDVKAKFNNDFSSVTAGQLVTSMKGECDSNTKGFVDSVCKKIVSDNNDKLLAALQNGQSSFQVCQTGTLC
;
A
#
# COMPACT_ATOMS: atom_id res chain seq x y z
N MET A 1 -11.58 48.72 -6.72
CA MET A 1 -10.63 47.98 -5.85
C MET A 1 -10.99 46.50 -5.90
N VAL A 2 -10.33 45.73 -6.77
CA VAL A 2 -10.49 44.26 -6.84
C VAL A 2 -9.24 43.68 -6.20
N SER A 3 -9.31 43.43 -4.88
CA SER A 3 -8.15 43.01 -4.10
C SER A 3 -7.91 41.50 -4.28
N LYS A 4 -6.64 41.16 -4.51
CA LYS A 4 -6.07 39.92 -5.06
C LYS A 4 -6.20 38.65 -4.19
N LEU A 5 -7.16 38.62 -3.26
CA LEU A 5 -7.32 37.54 -2.28
C LEU A 5 -8.12 36.33 -2.79
N SER A 6 -8.88 36.47 -3.87
CA SER A 6 -9.76 35.38 -4.37
C SER A 6 -9.09 34.36 -5.28
N LEU A 7 -7.85 34.58 -5.73
CA LEU A 7 -7.17 33.69 -6.69
C LEU A 7 -6.31 32.58 -6.05
N ILE A 8 -6.05 32.64 -4.74
CA ILE A 8 -5.21 31.65 -4.06
C ILE A 8 -6.03 30.43 -3.60
N ALA A 9 -7.35 30.56 -3.47
CA ALA A 9 -8.20 29.49 -2.96
C ALA A 9 -8.47 28.36 -3.97
N LEU A 10 -8.37 28.61 -5.28
CA LEU A 10 -8.72 27.59 -6.29
C LEU A 10 -7.61 26.56 -6.55
N VAL A 11 -6.36 26.84 -6.18
CA VAL A 11 -5.23 25.91 -6.42
C VAL A 11 -5.19 24.81 -5.35
N ALA A 12 -5.83 25.01 -4.19
CA ALA A 12 -5.90 24.00 -3.12
C ALA A 12 -6.94 22.89 -3.37
N LEU A 13 -7.91 23.10 -4.27
CA LEU A 13 -8.96 22.10 -4.55
C LEU A 13 -8.48 20.97 -5.48
N VAL A 14 -7.35 21.13 -6.16
CA VAL A 14 -6.80 20.10 -7.06
C VAL A 14 -5.88 19.11 -6.32
N ALA A 15 -5.47 19.42 -5.08
CA ALA A 15 -4.60 18.54 -4.29
C ALA A 15 -5.35 17.39 -3.58
N LEU A 16 -6.68 17.42 -3.50
CA LEU A 16 -7.47 16.38 -2.81
C LEU A 16 -7.99 15.29 -3.73
N ALA A 17 -7.71 15.35 -5.03
CA ALA A 17 -7.78 14.19 -5.90
C ALA A 17 -6.42 13.49 -5.93
N ALA A 18 -5.82 13.26 -4.74
CA ALA A 18 -4.74 12.30 -4.62
C ALA A 18 -5.36 10.94 -4.96
N SER A 19 -5.14 10.53 -6.21
CA SER A 19 -5.53 9.24 -6.80
C SER A 19 -5.83 8.19 -5.74
N GLU A 20 -7.12 7.97 -5.44
CA GLU A 20 -7.54 6.79 -4.71
C GLU A 20 -7.27 5.61 -5.64
N GLN A 21 -6.03 5.12 -5.66
CA GLN A 21 -5.71 3.83 -6.24
C GLN A 21 -6.72 2.87 -5.60
N PRO A 22 -7.54 2.16 -6.40
CA PRO A 22 -8.68 1.40 -5.87
C PRO A 22 -8.27 0.29 -4.90
N PHE A 23 -6.96 -0.01 -4.85
CA PHE A 23 -6.35 -1.01 -4.00
C PHE A 23 -5.61 -0.43 -2.79
N CYS A 24 -5.55 0.90 -2.60
CA CYS A 24 -4.73 1.50 -1.55
C CYS A 24 -5.20 1.08 -0.15
N LYS A 25 -6.50 1.21 0.13
CA LYS A 25 -7.06 0.79 1.43
C LYS A 25 -7.01 -0.71 1.67
N LEU A 26 -7.17 -1.50 0.60
CA LEU A 26 -7.00 -2.93 0.67
C LEU A 26 -5.53 -3.28 1.01
N CYS A 27 -4.57 -2.67 0.33
CA CYS A 27 -3.15 -2.87 0.59
C CYS A 27 -2.79 -2.47 2.01
N GLU A 28 -3.22 -1.29 2.49
CA GLU A 28 -2.95 -0.83 3.85
C GLU A 28 -3.42 -1.87 4.88
N LYS A 29 -4.66 -2.36 4.71
CA LYS A 29 -5.21 -3.42 5.56
C LYS A 29 -4.36 -4.70 5.52
N MET A 30 -4.03 -5.20 4.33
CA MET A 30 -3.24 -6.43 4.20
C MET A 30 -1.84 -6.28 4.83
N VAL A 31 -1.23 -5.10 4.68
CA VAL A 31 0.07 -4.80 5.29
C VAL A 31 -0.04 -4.73 6.81
N ASP A 32 -1.10 -4.14 7.36
CA ASP A 32 -1.35 -4.11 8.80
C ASP A 32 -1.56 -5.52 9.36
N ASP A 33 -2.31 -6.38 8.66
CA ASP A 33 -2.55 -7.77 9.06
C ASP A 33 -1.23 -8.57 9.05
N VAL A 34 -0.38 -8.37 8.02
CA VAL A 34 0.94 -8.98 7.95
C VAL A 34 1.89 -8.46 9.03
N LYS A 35 1.87 -7.16 9.33
CA LYS A 35 2.60 -6.58 10.46
C LYS A 35 2.18 -7.21 11.78
N ALA A 36 0.89 -7.37 12.03
CA ALA A 36 0.39 -8.04 13.21
C ALA A 36 0.89 -9.50 13.27
N LYS A 37 0.83 -10.23 12.16
CA LYS A 37 1.29 -11.63 12.07
C LYS A 37 2.77 -11.82 12.39
N PHE A 38 3.60 -10.86 12.00
CA PHE A 38 5.04 -10.87 12.29
C PHE A 38 5.42 -10.03 13.52
N ASN A 39 4.46 -9.61 14.35
CA ASN A 39 4.69 -8.77 15.53
C ASN A 39 5.50 -7.49 15.24
N ASN A 40 5.31 -6.90 14.06
CA ASN A 40 6.08 -5.77 13.51
C ASN A 40 7.59 -6.01 13.37
N ASP A 41 8.07 -7.25 13.45
CA ASP A 41 9.49 -7.60 13.27
C ASP A 41 9.72 -8.32 11.93
N PHE A 42 10.42 -7.64 11.04
CA PHE A 42 10.78 -8.14 9.71
C PHE A 42 12.28 -8.40 9.55
N SER A 43 13.06 -8.30 10.62
CA SER A 43 14.53 -8.43 10.59
C SER A 43 15.02 -9.79 10.08
N SER A 44 14.25 -10.85 10.34
CA SER A 44 14.53 -12.23 9.92
C SER A 44 13.57 -12.75 8.85
N VAL A 45 12.61 -11.92 8.41
CA VAL A 45 11.61 -12.32 7.42
C VAL A 45 12.23 -12.31 6.04
N THR A 46 12.10 -13.44 5.34
CA THR A 46 12.54 -13.57 3.95
C THR A 46 11.47 -13.10 2.97
N ALA A 47 11.87 -12.76 1.74
CA ALA A 47 10.95 -12.38 0.68
C ALA A 47 9.92 -13.50 0.41
N GLY A 48 10.33 -14.78 0.47
CA GLY A 48 9.42 -15.91 0.29
C GLY A 48 8.35 -16.03 1.38
N GLN A 49 8.71 -15.79 2.64
CA GLN A 49 7.76 -15.76 3.77
C GLN A 49 6.80 -14.58 3.65
N LEU A 50 7.30 -13.40 3.29
CA LEU A 50 6.44 -12.23 3.07
C LEU A 50 5.45 -12.46 1.94
N VAL A 51 5.92 -12.95 0.78
CA VAL A 51 5.06 -13.26 -0.38
C VAL A 51 3.98 -14.26 0.01
N THR A 52 4.34 -15.33 0.73
CA THR A 52 3.38 -16.34 1.16
C THR A 52 2.29 -15.74 2.04
N SER A 53 2.68 -14.91 3.02
CA SER A 53 1.71 -14.23 3.90
C SER A 53 0.83 -13.25 3.14
N MET A 54 1.41 -12.36 2.33
CA MET A 54 0.65 -11.36 1.54
C MET A 54 -0.28 -12.02 0.51
N LYS A 55 0.09 -13.16 -0.08
CA LYS A 55 -0.80 -13.94 -0.95
C LYS A 55 -1.98 -14.54 -0.18
N GLY A 56 -1.76 -15.01 1.05
CA GLY A 56 -2.84 -15.44 1.93
C GLY A 56 -3.82 -14.31 2.26
N GLU A 57 -3.31 -13.08 2.38
CA GLU A 57 -4.18 -11.90 2.50
C GLU A 57 -4.96 -11.60 1.22
N CYS A 58 -4.36 -11.78 0.03
CA CYS A 58 -5.10 -11.69 -1.24
C CYS A 58 -6.26 -12.70 -1.29
N ASP A 59 -5.98 -13.97 -0.93
CA ASP A 59 -6.98 -15.05 -0.89
C ASP A 59 -8.16 -14.73 0.05
N SER A 60 -7.87 -14.02 1.15
CA SER A 60 -8.85 -13.72 2.20
C SER A 60 -9.71 -12.50 1.88
N ASN A 61 -9.17 -11.54 1.13
CA ASN A 61 -9.81 -10.25 0.88
C ASN A 61 -10.33 -10.08 -0.56
N THR A 62 -9.95 -10.96 -1.49
CA THR A 62 -10.30 -10.84 -2.92
C THR A 62 -10.69 -12.19 -3.51
N LYS A 63 -11.29 -12.18 -4.71
CA LYS A 63 -11.73 -13.40 -5.42
C LYS A 63 -11.56 -13.27 -6.93
N GLY A 64 -11.49 -14.41 -7.62
CA GLY A 64 -11.47 -14.49 -9.07
C GLY A 64 -10.29 -13.74 -9.69
N PHE A 65 -10.57 -12.90 -10.69
CA PHE A 65 -9.53 -12.14 -11.40
C PHE A 65 -8.77 -11.18 -10.47
N VAL A 66 -9.46 -10.53 -9.52
CA VAL A 66 -8.86 -9.56 -8.59
C VAL A 66 -7.83 -10.24 -7.68
N ASP A 67 -8.11 -11.47 -7.24
CA ASP A 67 -7.15 -12.27 -6.46
C ASP A 67 -5.88 -12.60 -7.26
N SER A 68 -6.04 -13.01 -8.51
CA SER A 68 -4.90 -13.29 -9.38
C SER A 68 -4.04 -12.04 -9.61
N VAL A 69 -4.66 -10.88 -9.79
CA VAL A 69 -3.96 -9.59 -9.91
C VAL A 69 -3.26 -9.22 -8.60
N CYS A 70 -3.94 -9.35 -7.46
CA CYS A 70 -3.35 -9.07 -6.14
C CYS A 70 -2.08 -9.91 -5.90
N LYS A 71 -2.18 -11.23 -6.10
CA LYS A 71 -1.05 -12.15 -5.94
C LYS A 71 0.10 -11.85 -6.89
N LYS A 72 -0.22 -11.40 -8.11
CA LYS A 72 0.79 -10.97 -9.08
C LYS A 72 1.51 -9.71 -8.62
N ILE A 73 0.78 -8.67 -8.21
CA ILE A 73 1.39 -7.41 -7.74
C ILE A 73 2.27 -7.66 -6.51
N VAL A 74 1.81 -8.48 -5.56
CA VAL A 74 2.60 -8.90 -4.39
C VAL A 74 3.89 -9.60 -4.81
N SER A 75 3.83 -10.49 -5.80
CA SER A 75 5.01 -11.22 -6.29
C SER A 75 5.98 -10.28 -7.01
N ASP A 76 5.47 -9.36 -7.83
CA ASP A 76 6.27 -8.44 -8.65
C ASP A 76 6.94 -7.34 -7.78
N ASN A 77 6.42 -7.06 -6.58
CA ASN A 77 6.92 -6.02 -5.68
C ASN A 77 7.50 -6.55 -4.36
N ASN A 78 7.64 -7.86 -4.18
CA ASN A 78 7.98 -8.49 -2.91
C ASN A 78 9.24 -7.92 -2.23
N ASP A 79 10.30 -7.71 -2.99
CA ASP A 79 11.58 -7.21 -2.46
C ASP A 79 11.46 -5.77 -1.96
N LYS A 80 10.71 -4.94 -2.69
CA LYS A 80 10.44 -3.55 -2.29
C LYS A 80 9.54 -3.48 -1.06
N LEU A 81 8.50 -4.31 -1.01
CA LEU A 81 7.60 -4.40 0.14
C LEU A 81 8.36 -4.87 1.39
N LEU A 82 9.23 -5.88 1.25
CA LEU A 82 10.05 -6.36 2.36
C LEU A 82 11.02 -5.28 2.84
N ALA A 83 11.73 -4.62 1.93
CA ALA A 83 12.65 -3.54 2.30
C ALA A 83 11.91 -2.39 3.02
N ALA A 84 10.73 -2.00 2.55
CA ALA A 84 9.88 -1.00 3.19
C ALA A 84 9.50 -1.40 4.63
N LEU A 85 9.09 -2.65 4.82
CA LEU A 85 8.73 -3.21 6.13
C LEU A 85 9.94 -3.31 7.08
N GLN A 86 11.09 -3.73 6.57
CA GLN A 86 12.35 -3.79 7.34
C GLN A 86 12.86 -2.40 7.75
N ASN A 87 12.55 -1.38 6.96
CA ASN A 87 12.82 0.02 7.30
C ASN A 87 11.78 0.62 8.26
N GLY A 88 10.83 -0.17 8.76
CA GLY A 88 9.80 0.29 9.71
C GLY A 88 8.80 1.28 9.12
N GLN A 89 8.60 1.27 7.79
CA GLN A 89 7.68 2.19 7.14
C GLN A 89 6.21 1.93 7.53
N SER A 90 5.39 2.98 7.46
CA SER A 90 3.95 2.85 7.67
C SER A 90 3.29 2.05 6.54
N SER A 91 2.10 1.51 6.79
CA SER A 91 1.40 0.65 5.82
C SER A 91 1.04 1.41 4.54
N PHE A 92 0.70 2.70 4.68
CA PHE A 92 0.56 3.61 3.54
C PHE A 92 1.85 3.76 2.72
N GLN A 93 3.00 3.97 3.38
CA GLN A 93 4.29 4.11 2.69
C GLN A 93 4.73 2.82 1.98
N VAL A 94 4.48 1.67 2.61
CA VAL A 94 4.71 0.35 2.00
C VAL A 94 3.86 0.19 0.73
N CYS A 95 2.58 0.55 0.81
CA CYS A 95 1.66 0.45 -0.33
C CYS A 95 1.97 1.44 -1.44
N GLN A 96 2.45 2.64 -1.11
CA GLN A 96 2.96 3.61 -2.08
C GLN A 96 4.20 3.08 -2.80
N THR A 97 5.11 2.44 -2.08
CA THR A 97 6.31 1.81 -2.65
C THR A 97 5.94 0.69 -3.63
N GLY A 98 4.86 -0.04 -3.35
CA GLY A 98 4.30 -1.07 -4.22
C GLY A 98 3.41 -0.55 -5.35
N THR A 99 3.28 0.77 -5.55
CA THR A 99 2.38 1.41 -6.52
C THR A 99 0.90 1.00 -6.38
N LEU A 100 0.52 0.59 -5.17
CA LEU A 100 -0.86 0.24 -4.77
C LEU A 100 -1.57 1.42 -4.12
N CYS A 101 -0.77 2.38 -3.65
CA CYS A 101 -1.04 3.79 -3.42
C CYS A 101 0.01 4.59 -4.24
#